data_AF-A0A495WKW7-F1
#
_entry.id   AF-A0A495WKW7-F1
#
_cell.length_a   1.000
_cell.length_b   1.000
_cell.length_c   1.000
_cell.angle_alpha   90.00
_cell.angle_beta   90.00
_cell.angle_gamma   90.00
#
_symmetry.space_group_name_H-M   'P 1'
#
loop_
_entity.id
_entity.type
_entity.pdbx_description
1 polymer ?
#
loop_
_entity_poly.entity_id
_entity_poly.type
_entity_poly.pdbx_seq_one_letter_code
_entity_poly.pdbx_strand_id
1 'polypeptide(L)' 'EYLVAKGIEANRVYTEGKGKTQPVTGDTCKGNAKTKALIDCLQPDRRVDIEVIGTK' A
#
# COMPACT_ATOMS: atom_id res chain seq x y z
N GLU A 1 14.15 4.55 -0.79
CA GLU A 1 15.48 4.39 -1.43
C GLU A 1 15.42 4.28 -2.95
N TYR A 2 14.66 3.34 -3.54
CA TYR A 2 14.62 3.17 -5.01
C TYR A 2 14.21 4.44 -5.78
N LEU A 3 13.16 5.14 -5.35
CA LEU A 3 12.71 6.39 -5.97
C LEU A 3 13.77 7.50 -5.93
N VAL A 4 14.55 7.55 -4.84
CA VAL A 4 15.66 8.52 -4.70
C VAL A 4 16.79 8.17 -5.65
N ALA A 5 17.14 6.88 -5.75
CA ALA A 5 18.14 6.40 -6.71
C ALA A 5 17.73 6.63 -8.18
N LYS A 6 16.42 6.76 -8.46
CA LYS A 6 15.88 7.12 -9.77
C LYS A 6 15.83 8.63 -10.04
N GLY A 7 16.33 9.45 -9.11
CA GLY A 7 16.52 10.89 -9.31
C GLY A 7 15.51 11.78 -8.58
N ILE A 8 14.61 11.23 -7.76
CA ILE A 8 13.75 12.06 -6.89
C ILE A 8 14.56 12.52 -5.67
N GLU A 9 14.56 13.82 -5.38
CA GLU A 9 15.30 14.35 -4.23
C GLU A 9 14.77 13.74 -2.92
N ALA A 10 15.67 13.32 -2.02
CA ALA A 10 15.31 12.59 -0.81
C ALA A 10 14.39 13.39 0.13
N ASN A 11 14.58 14.70 0.21
CA ASN A 11 13.75 15.63 1.00
C ASN A 11 12.32 15.80 0.45
N ARG A 12 12.05 15.32 -0.78
CA ARG A 12 10.72 15.36 -1.42
C ARG A 12 9.98 14.03 -1.34
N VAL A 13 10.60 13.00 -0.76
CA VAL A 13 10.01 11.66 -0.61
C VAL A 13 9.68 11.43 0.86
N TYR A 14 8.39 11.29 1.16
CA TYR A 14 7.91 10.86 2.47
C TYR A 14 7.38 9.43 2.39
N THR A 15 7.69 8.60 3.39
CA THR A 15 7.27 7.19 3.43
C THR A 15 6.62 6.89 4.76
N GLU A 16 5.44 6.27 4.72
CA GLU A 16 4.68 5.87 5.91
C GLU A 16 4.13 4.45 5.76
N GLY A 17 4.27 3.63 6.78
CA GLY A 17 3.68 2.30 6.83
C GLY A 17 2.24 2.33 7.32
N LYS A 18 1.27 2.31 6.40
CA LYS A 18 -0.17 2.27 6.76
C LYS A 18 -0.63 0.94 7.34
N GLY A 19 0.09 -0.15 7.06
CA GLY A 19 -0.26 -1.48 7.55
C GLY A 19 -1.68 -1.88 7.16
N LYS A 20 -2.51 -2.25 8.14
CA LYS A 20 -3.89 -2.73 7.92
C LYS A 20 -4.94 -1.64 8.08
N THR A 21 -4.55 -0.38 8.24
CA THR A 21 -5.49 0.71 8.58
C THR A 21 -6.30 1.20 7.38
N GLN A 22 -5.89 0.88 6.16
CA GLN A 22 -6.55 1.30 4.91
C GLN A 22 -6.79 0.10 3.97
N PRO A 23 -7.63 -0.87 4.38
CA PRO A 23 -7.97 -2.02 3.54
C PRO A 23 -8.89 -1.58 2.39
N VAL A 24 -8.57 -2.02 1.18
CA VAL A 24 -9.41 -1.83 -0.01
C VAL A 24 -10.49 -2.92 -0.07
N THR A 25 -10.22 -4.12 0.45
CA THR A 25 -11.21 -5.20 0.43
C THR A 25 -12.36 -4.99 1.43
N GLY A 26 -12.21 -4.14 2.44
CA GLY A 26 -13.25 -3.91 3.46
C GLY A 26 -13.83 -5.22 4.00
N ASP A 27 -15.16 -5.37 3.97
CA ASP A 27 -15.89 -6.55 4.45
C ASP A 27 -16.12 -7.64 3.37
N THR A 28 -15.54 -7.50 2.17
CA THR A 28 -15.77 -8.45 1.06
C THR A 28 -15.09 -9.80 1.29
N CYS A 29 -13.91 -9.80 1.91
CA CYS A 29 -13.17 -11.00 2.25
C CYS A 29 -13.45 -11.40 3.70
N LYS A 30 -14.34 -12.38 3.91
CA LYS A 30 -14.70 -12.86 5.24
C LYS A 30 -13.91 -14.10 5.64
N GLY A 31 -13.38 -14.10 6.86
CA GLY A 31 -12.71 -15.23 7.46
C GLY A 31 -11.44 -14.82 8.20
N ASN A 32 -11.10 -15.56 9.26
CA ASN A 32 -9.93 -15.29 10.09
C ASN A 32 -8.87 -16.42 10.01
N ALA A 33 -9.19 -17.50 9.28
CA ALA A 33 -8.30 -18.62 9.07
C ALA A 33 -7.35 -18.35 7.90
N LYS A 34 -6.07 -18.73 8.02
CA LYS A 34 -5.07 -18.57 6.96
C LYS A 34 -5.26 -19.59 5.84
N THR A 35 -6.32 -19.44 5.05
CA THR A 35 -6.61 -20.28 3.87
C THR A 35 -6.07 -19.63 2.60
N LYS A 36 -5.75 -20.44 1.59
CA LYS A 36 -5.30 -19.93 0.28
C LYS A 36 -6.33 -18.98 -0.33
N ALA A 37 -7.61 -19.36 -0.29
CA ALA A 37 -8.71 -18.53 -0.78
C ALA A 37 -8.79 -17.16 -0.09
N LEU A 38 -8.58 -17.10 1.24
CA LEU A 38 -8.58 -15.82 1.95
C LEU A 38 -7.34 -14.98 1.62
N ILE A 39 -6.16 -15.60 1.47
CA ILE A 39 -4.92 -14.89 1.07
C ILE A 39 -5.05 -14.27 -0.32
N ASP A 40 -5.66 -15.01 -1.24
CA ASP A 40 -5.93 -14.57 -2.61
C ASP A 40 -6.97 -13.44 -2.60
N CYS A 41 -8.04 -13.57 -1.81
CA CYS A 41 -9.05 -12.52 -1.65
C CYS A 41 -8.46 -11.21 -1.10
N LEU A 42 -7.63 -11.29 -0.05
CA LEU A 42 -6.97 -10.13 0.58
C LEU A 42 -5.74 -9.62 -0.19
N GLN A 43 -5.47 -10.13 -1.40
CA GLN A 43 -4.32 -9.68 -2.20
C GLN A 43 -4.32 -8.17 -2.51
N PRO A 44 -5.46 -7.53 -2.84
CA PRO A 44 -5.50 -6.10 -3.14
C PRO A 44 -5.04 -5.19 -2.00
N ASP A 45 -5.16 -5.62 -0.74
CA ASP A 45 -4.70 -4.84 0.42
C ASP A 45 -3.17 -4.77 0.51
N ARG A 46 -2.46 -5.70 -0.14
CA ARG A 46 -0.98 -5.76 -0.14
C ARG A 46 -0.42 -4.89 -1.25
N ARG A 47 -0.52 -3.58 -1.07
CA ARG A 47 -0.12 -2.58 -2.08
C ARG A 47 0.73 -1.46 -1.49
N VAL A 48 1.33 -0.67 -2.38
CA VAL A 48 2.00 0.59 -2.08
C VAL A 48 1.30 1.68 -2.89
N ASP A 49 0.77 2.69 -2.21
CA ASP A 49 0.16 3.86 -2.85
C ASP A 49 1.21 4.98 -2.93
N ILE A 50 1.25 5.71 -4.05
CA ILE A 50 2.13 6.86 -4.27
C ILE A 50 1.26 8.09 -4.53
N GLU A 51 1.34 9.07 -3.65
CA GLU A 51 0.65 10.35 -3.80
C GLU A 51 1.65 11.44 -4.22
N VAL A 52 1.34 12.16 -5.31
CA VAL A 52 2.21 13.19 -5.87
C VAL A 52 1.50 14.54 -5.74
N ILE A 53 2.11 15.47 -5.00
CA ILE A 53 1.59 16.81 -4.75
C ILE A 53 2.44 17.81 -5.53
N GLY A 54 1.80 18.70 -6.29
CA GLY A 54 2.46 19.76 -7.04
C GLY A 54 1.68 21.07 -6.93
N THR A 55 2.40 22.19 -6.97
CA THR A 55 1.83 23.54 -7.10
C THR A 55 1.93 23.98 -8.56
N LYS A 56 1.01 24.85 -8.99
CA LYS A 56 0.98 25.41 -10.34
C LYS A 56 2.16 26.35 -10.61
#